data_AF-A0A1Y3QPZ6-F1
#
_entry.id   AF-A0A1Y3QPZ6-F1
#
_cell.length_a   1.000
_cell.length_b   1.000
_cell.length_c   1.000
_cell.angle_alpha   90.00
_cell.angle_beta   90.00
_cell.angle_gamma   90.00
#
_symmetry.space_group_name_H-M   'P 1'
#
loop_
_entity.id
_entity.type
_entity.pdbx_description
1 polymer ?
#
loop_
_entity_poly.entity_id
_entity_poly.type
_entity_poly.pdbx_seq_one_letter_code
_entity_poly.pdbx_strand_id
1 'polypeptide(L)'
;MPEYMKTMRRYIGTRPLLLCGASVMIFDDRYRVLMLKRADNRGRCFPGGLMEPGESAEETAGREVLGETGLAVKIPELLWGCS
;
A
#
# COMPACT_ATOMS: atom_id res chain seq x y z
N MET A 1 1.15 1.50 -10.11
CA MET A 1 2.16 2.56 -9.87
C MET A 1 1.46 3.90 -9.98
N PRO A 2 1.43 4.70 -8.89
CA PRO A 2 0.62 5.92 -8.79
C PRO A 2 0.97 6.96 -9.85
N GLU A 3 -0.03 7.72 -10.28
CA GLU A 3 0.15 8.76 -11.30
C GLU A 3 0.85 9.99 -10.72
N TYR A 4 0.63 10.30 -9.44
CA TYR A 4 1.36 11.36 -8.74
C TYR A 4 2.87 11.11 -8.78
N MET A 5 3.31 9.90 -8.43
CA MET A 5 4.74 9.57 -8.44
C MET A 5 5.35 9.72 -9.85
N LYS A 6 4.65 9.23 -10.88
CA LYS A 6 5.13 9.37 -12.27
C LYS A 6 5.25 10.83 -12.69
N THR A 7 4.25 11.64 -12.34
CA THR A 7 4.23 13.08 -12.61
C THR A 7 5.41 13.76 -11.93
N MET A 8 5.61 13.51 -10.64
CA MET A 8 6.73 14.10 -9.89
C MET A 8 8.09 13.68 -10.47
N ARG A 9 8.26 12.41 -10.87
CA ARG A 9 9.50 11.93 -11.50
C ARG A 9 9.84 12.66 -12.80
N ARG A 10 8.86 13.14 -13.56
CA ARG A 10 9.10 13.97 -14.75
C ARG A 10 9.69 15.34 -14.39
N TYR A 11 9.30 15.92 -13.26
CA TYR A 11 9.77 17.24 -12.83
C TYR A 11 11.10 17.21 -12.06
N ILE A 12 11.29 16.24 -11.18
CA ILE A 12 12.44 16.20 -10.26
C ILE A 12 13.51 15.18 -10.66
N GLY A 13 13.24 14.34 -11.67
CA GLY A 13 14.13 13.29 -12.12
C GLY A 13 14.39 12.24 -11.03
N THR A 14 15.68 11.91 -10.84
CA THR A 14 16.15 10.90 -9.89
C THR A 14 16.40 11.45 -8.48
N ARG A 15 16.16 12.75 -8.25
CA ARG A 15 16.32 13.35 -6.92
C ARG A 15 15.42 12.63 -5.90
N PRO A 16 15.81 12.60 -4.62
CA PRO A 16 14.99 12.01 -3.57
C PRO A 16 13.56 12.59 -3.59
N LEU A 17 12.58 11.70 -3.43
CA LEU A 17 11.16 12.05 -3.35
C LEU A 17 10.60 11.35 -2.13
N LEU A 18 10.06 12.12 -1.20
CA LEU A 18 9.29 11.60 -0.09
C LEU A 18 7.92 11.17 -0.62
N LEU A 19 7.55 9.93 -0.31
CA LEU A 19 6.31 9.32 -0.74
C LEU A 19 5.61 8.72 0.48
N CYS A 20 4.31 8.94 0.58
CA CYS A 20 3.46 8.29 1.56
C CYS A 20 2.90 7.00 0.97
N GLY A 21 2.63 6.04 1.84
CA GLY A 21 2.00 4.78 1.47
C GLY A 21 1.36 4.13 2.68
N ALA A 22 0.57 3.10 2.42
CA ALA A 22 -0.11 2.31 3.43
C ALA A 22 0.15 0.83 3.20
N SER A 23 0.22 0.06 4.29
CA SER A 23 0.32 -1.40 4.25
C SER A 23 -0.61 -2.01 5.29
N VAL A 24 -1.18 -3.17 4.97
CA VAL A 24 -2.26 -3.77 5.74
C VAL A 24 -1.89 -5.17 6.19
N MET A 25 -2.12 -5.47 7.46
CA MET A 25 -2.10 -6.84 7.98
C MET A 25 -3.53 -7.36 8.09
N ILE A 26 -3.82 -8.44 7.36
CA ILE A 26 -5.13 -9.10 7.38
C ILE A 26 -4.94 -10.47 8.00
N PHE A 27 -5.65 -10.73 9.08
CA PHE A 27 -5.61 -12.01 9.79
C PHE A 27 -6.88 -12.82 9.52
N ASP A 28 -6.73 -14.14 9.43
CA ASP A 28 -7.87 -15.06 9.47
C ASP A 28 -8.24 -15.46 10.91
N ASP A 29 -9.25 -16.32 11.03
CA ASP A 29 -9.75 -16.87 12.29
C ASP A 29 -8.71 -17.69 13.08
N ARG A 30 -7.63 -18.11 12.41
CA ARG A 30 -6.51 -18.86 12.99
C ARG A 30 -5.30 -17.99 13.26
N TYR A 31 -5.43 -16.67 13.20
CA TYR A 31 -4.35 -15.70 13.39
C TYR A 31 -3.20 -15.85 12.38
N ARG A 32 -3.47 -16.38 11.19
CA ARG A 32 -2.50 -16.37 10.08
C ARG A 32 -2.64 -15.08 9.31
N VAL A 33 -1.52 -14.51 8.87
CA VAL A 33 -1.51 -13.24 8.14
C VAL A 33 -1.45 -13.46 6.62
N LEU A 34 -2.25 -12.69 5.87
CA LEU A 34 -2.18 -12.65 4.42
C LEU A 34 -0.88 -11.97 3.97
N MET A 35 -0.13 -12.66 3.13
CA MET A 35 1.05 -12.09 2.47
C MET A 35 1.03 -12.37 0.98
N LEU A 36 1.46 -11.37 0.21
CA LEU A 36 1.69 -11.47 -1.21
C LEU A 36 3.07 -12.07 -1.47
N LYS A 37 3.15 -12.95 -2.47
CA LYS A 37 4.44 -13.42 -3.00
C LYS A 37 4.88 -12.44 -4.08
N ARG A 38 6.03 -11.80 -3.90
CA ARG A 38 6.54 -10.88 -4.91
C ARG A 38 6.95 -11.61 -6.18
N ALA A 39 6.61 -11.05 -7.33
CA ALA A 39 6.96 -11.60 -8.64
C ALA A 39 8.48 -11.65 -8.88
N ASP A 40 9.23 -10.73 -8.26
CA ASP A 40 10.70 -10.67 -8.35
C ASP A 40 11.42 -11.68 -7.43
N ASN A 41 10.69 -12.65 -6.87
CA ASN A 41 11.20 -13.68 -5.97
C ASN A 41 11.88 -13.15 -4.69
N ARG A 42 11.72 -11.86 -4.34
CA ARG A 42 12.29 -11.25 -3.13
C ARG A 42 11.49 -11.56 -1.86
N GLY A 43 10.87 -12.74 -1.80
CA GLY A 43 10.09 -13.19 -0.65
C GLY A 43 8.64 -12.72 -0.64
N ARG A 44 8.13 -12.46 0.55
CA ARG A 44 6.73 -12.14 0.82
C ARG A 44 6.60 -10.74 1.42
N CYS A 45 5.52 -10.05 1.11
CA CYS A 45 5.20 -8.74 1.68
C CYS A 45 3.72 -8.65 2.04
N PHE A 46 3.39 -7.73 2.93
CA PHE A 46 1.99 -7.38 3.17
C PHE A 46 1.43 -6.66 1.94
N PRO A 47 0.11 -6.78 1.68
CA PRO A 47 -0.57 -5.92 0.73
C PRO A 47 -0.38 -4.45 1.09
N GLY A 48 -0.34 -3.60 0.07
CA GLY A 48 -0.19 -2.17 0.27
C GLY A 48 0.56 -1.49 -0.86
N GLY A 49 0.57 -0.16 -0.80
CA GLY A 49 1.10 0.63 -1.88
C GLY A 49 1.20 2.10 -1.53
N LEU A 50 1.52 2.85 -2.56
CA LEU A 50 1.74 4.28 -2.46
C LEU A 50 0.39 5.02 -2.49
N MET A 51 0.31 6.06 -1.70
CA MET A 51 -0.86 6.92 -1.56
C MET A 51 -0.98 7.86 -2.76
N GLU A 52 -2.20 8.00 -3.28
CA GLU A 52 -2.53 9.08 -4.21
C GLU A 52 -2.92 10.36 -3.45
N PRO A 53 -2.64 11.56 -3.98
CA PRO A 53 -3.03 12.81 -3.35
C PRO A 53 -4.53 12.88 -3.08
N GLY A 54 -4.89 13.18 -1.83
CA GLY A 54 -6.28 13.29 -1.39
C GLY A 54 -6.85 12.01 -0.78
N GLU A 55 -6.12 10.88 -0.82
CA GLU A 55 -6.52 9.67 -0.09
C GLU A 55 -6.10 9.75 1.38
N SER A 56 -6.94 9.20 2.25
CA SER A 56 -6.57 8.75 3.59
C SER A 56 -5.76 7.46 3.53
N ALA A 57 -5.08 7.12 4.63
CA ALA A 57 -4.32 5.87 4.73
C ALA A 57 -5.22 4.64 4.55
N GLU A 58 -6.45 4.71 5.08
CA GLU A 58 -7.48 3.69 4.98
C GLU A 58 -7.98 3.50 3.55
N GLU A 59 -8.20 4.59 2.81
CA GLU A 59 -8.59 4.54 1.40
C GLU A 59 -7.48 3.94 0.54
N THR A 60 -6.24 4.38 0.71
CA THR A 60 -5.07 3.81 0.02
C THR A 60 -4.95 2.32 0.32
N ALA A 61 -5.02 1.93 1.59
CA ALA A 61 -4.95 0.55 2.05
C ALA A 61 -6.06 -0.33 1.41
N GLY A 62 -7.30 0.12 1.47
CA GLY A 62 -8.45 -0.60 0.90
C GLY A 62 -8.33 -0.77 -0.62
N ARG A 63 -7.92 0.28 -1.33
CA ARG A 63 -7.70 0.25 -2.78
C ARG A 63 -6.61 -0.74 -3.17
N GLU A 64 -5.47 -0.70 -2.49
CA GLU A 64 -4.34 -1.59 -2.81
C GLU A 64 -4.66 -3.05 -2.50
N VAL A 65 -5.28 -3.35 -1.34
CA VAL A 65 -5.74 -4.72 -1.02
C VAL A 65 -6.69 -5.24 -2.10
N LEU A 66 -7.69 -4.43 -2.49
CA LEU A 66 -8.63 -4.84 -3.54
C LEU A 66 -7.92 -5.11 -4.87
N GLY A 67 -6.97 -4.26 -5.25
CA GLY A 67 -6.21 -4.41 -6.50
C GLY A 67 -5.27 -5.62 -6.51
N GLU A 68 -4.62 -5.91 -5.39
CA GLU A 68 -3.59 -6.95 -5.31
C GLU A 68 -4.15 -8.34 -4.97
N THR A 69 -5.23 -8.41 -4.17
CA THR A 69 -5.79 -9.67 -3.67
C THR A 69 -7.21 -9.94 -4.15
N GLY A 70 -7.91 -8.95 -4.73
CA GLY A 70 -9.34 -9.06 -5.07
C GLY A 70 -10.28 -9.02 -3.87
N LEU A 71 -9.78 -8.70 -2.67
CA LEU A 71 -10.58 -8.68 -1.44
C LEU A 71 -11.05 -7.25 -1.15
N ALA A 72 -12.36 -7.07 -0.98
CA ALA A 72 -12.92 -5.83 -0.45
C ALA A 72 -12.84 -5.89 1.09
N VAL A 73 -12.02 -5.02 1.68
CA VAL A 73 -11.84 -4.92 3.13
C VAL A 73 -12.22 -3.53 3.62
N LYS A 74 -12.78 -3.47 4.83
CA LYS A 74 -12.94 -2.23 5.58
C LYS A 74 -11.81 -2.16 6.59
N ILE A 75 -11.02 -1.09 6.57
CA ILE A 75 -9.92 -0.87 7.52
C ILE A 75 -10.52 -0.25 8.79
N PRO A 76 -10.56 -0.97 9.93
CA PRO A 76 -11.25 -0.49 11.12
C PRO A 76 -10.35 0.35 12.04
N GLU A 77 -9.03 0.19 11.93
CA GLU A 77 -8.05 0.75 12.86
C GLU A 77 -6.73 1.04 12.14
N LEU A 78 -6.15 2.21 12.42
CA LEU A 78 -4.81 2.56 12.02
C LEU A 78 -3.85 2.19 13.17
N LEU A 79 -2.93 1.25 12.91
CA LEU A 79 -1.99 0.81 13.94
C LEU A 79 -0.92 1.87 14.23
N TRP A 80 -0.28 2.39 13.18
CA TRP A 80 0.82 3.34 13.26
C TRP A 80 0.78 4.27 12.04
N GLY A 81 1.19 5.52 12.23
CA GLY A 81 1.32 6.52 11.17
C GLY A 81 2.52 7.42 11.43
N CYS A 82 3.20 7.84 10.36
CA CYS A 82 4.23 8.87 10.44
C CYS A 82 3.55 10.20 10.14
N SER A 83 3.26 10.99 11.19
CA SER A 83 2.77 12.37 11.08
C SER A 83 3.91 13.35 10.84
#